data_AF-A0A968ZIC3-F1
#
_entry.id   AF-A0A968ZIC3-F1
#
_cell.length_a   1.000
_cell.length_b   1.000
_cell.length_c   1.000
_cell.angle_alpha   90.00
_cell.angle_beta   90.00
_cell.angle_gamma   90.00
#
_symmetry.space_group_name_H-M   'P 1'
#
loop_
_entity.id
_entity.type
_entity.pdbx_description
1 polymer ?
#
loop_
_entity_poly.entity_id
_entity_poly.type
_entity_poly.pdbx_seq_one_letter_code
_entity_poly.pdbx_strand_id
1 'polypeptide(L)'
;MVQNCLYRCRPRGLFGCCTVMLGYGSLRTSIYAWNPLVLYSFAGGGHYDSWFVLSLVITWFACEPIDHQGDLAPWRKPWAAGLAGLSLGISIAIKWLSLPIVAYYGWRLLRHRQWWGASLFILGSALPMAISALPFCSLHHCPLIPADSAFVVQGRSAELLPYGLSLLWPSLQWHNAILLIPCAIALLWLVRQSTQMHHFTQEYLGILLILSPIVHAWYFTWLIPFAVARNHWGARWISLSAFIYFVLPYREGLGQTDWLLTPLERLGLWAPFLLGWIWTHRYQHSQPVLNPYPVSSQ
;
A
#
# COMPACT_ATOMS: atom_id res chain seq x y z
N MET A 1 16.27 -25.84 -3.62
CA MET A 1 15.56 -24.78 -4.39
C MET A 1 15.61 -23.41 -3.72
N VAL A 2 15.54 -23.30 -2.38
CA VAL A 2 15.53 -22.01 -1.63
C VAL A 2 16.89 -21.30 -1.55
N GLN A 3 18.02 -22.02 -1.47
CA GLN A 3 19.35 -21.40 -1.58
C GLN A 3 19.60 -20.74 -2.94
N ASN A 4 18.96 -21.23 -4.02
CA ASN A 4 19.12 -20.63 -5.35
C ASN A 4 18.32 -19.33 -5.55
N CYS A 5 17.27 -19.07 -4.76
CA CYS A 5 16.59 -17.76 -4.77
C CYS A 5 17.46 -16.68 -4.11
N LEU A 6 18.22 -17.03 -3.07
CA LEU A 6 19.10 -16.10 -2.36
C LEU A 6 20.40 -15.81 -3.14
N TYR A 7 20.86 -16.72 -3.99
CA TYR A 7 22.11 -16.56 -4.77
C TYR A 7 21.92 -16.22 -6.25
N ARG A 8 20.70 -16.32 -6.81
CA ARG A 8 20.42 -15.95 -8.22
C ARG A 8 19.06 -15.25 -8.35
N CYS A 9 19.03 -13.93 -8.19
CA CYS A 9 18.01 -13.10 -8.85
C CYS A 9 18.18 -13.26 -10.39
N ARG A 10 17.54 -14.28 -10.99
CA ARG A 10 17.32 -14.41 -12.46
C ARG A 10 15.85 -14.13 -12.80
N PRO A 11 15.53 -13.66 -14.02
CA PRO A 11 14.71 -12.46 -14.18
C PRO A 11 13.27 -12.71 -14.67
N ARG A 12 12.46 -13.55 -13.98
CA ARG A 12 11.06 -13.75 -14.44
C ARG A 12 9.94 -13.68 -13.38
N GLY A 13 10.24 -13.40 -12.11
CA GLY A 13 9.18 -13.18 -11.11
C GLY A 13 9.61 -12.56 -9.78
N LEU A 14 10.82 -12.01 -9.69
CA LEU A 14 11.51 -11.72 -8.41
C LEU A 14 11.80 -10.23 -8.16
N PHE A 15 11.34 -9.31 -9.01
CA PHE A 15 11.72 -7.89 -8.91
C PHE A 15 11.36 -7.26 -7.55
N GLY A 16 10.18 -7.53 -7.02
CA GLY A 16 9.78 -7.05 -5.69
C GLY A 16 10.65 -7.61 -4.55
N CYS A 17 10.97 -8.91 -4.61
CA CYS A 17 11.86 -9.53 -3.62
C CYS A 17 13.28 -8.97 -3.71
N CYS A 18 13.83 -8.76 -4.91
CA CYS A 18 15.16 -8.19 -5.07
C CYS A 18 15.21 -6.74 -4.55
N THR A 19 14.16 -5.92 -4.75
CA THR A 19 14.10 -4.56 -4.17
C THR A 19 14.04 -4.59 -2.64
N VAL A 20 13.20 -5.46 -2.04
CA VAL A 20 13.15 -5.64 -0.57
C VAL A 20 14.47 -6.18 -0.03
N MET A 21 15.14 -7.07 -0.77
CA MET A 21 16.45 -7.65 -0.44
C MET A 21 17.56 -6.62 -0.39
N LEU A 22 17.56 -5.66 -1.33
CA LEU A 22 18.50 -4.55 -1.33
C LEU A 22 18.35 -3.63 -0.11
N GLY A 23 17.16 -3.61 0.52
CA GLY A 23 16.88 -2.72 1.64
C GLY A 23 16.95 -3.34 3.05
N TYR A 24 16.66 -4.63 3.20
CA TYR A 24 16.33 -5.21 4.51
C TYR A 24 17.07 -6.48 4.90
N GLY A 25 17.91 -7.02 4.01
CA GLY A 25 18.62 -8.27 4.24
C GLY A 25 17.76 -9.53 4.05
N SER A 26 18.41 -10.69 4.05
CA SER A 26 17.84 -11.97 3.62
C SER A 26 16.64 -12.44 4.45
N LEU A 27 16.64 -12.21 5.77
CA LEU A 27 15.58 -12.67 6.67
C LEU A 27 14.25 -11.97 6.37
N ARG A 28 14.25 -10.64 6.30
CA ARG A 28 13.04 -9.84 6.05
C ARG A 28 12.51 -10.09 4.64
N THR A 29 13.39 -10.19 3.64
CA THR A 29 12.99 -10.62 2.30
C THR A 29 12.35 -11.98 2.30
N SER A 30 12.88 -12.92 3.09
CA SER A 30 12.27 -14.25 3.23
C SER A 30 10.88 -14.15 3.87
N ILE A 31 10.70 -13.35 4.92
CA ILE A 31 9.37 -13.13 5.54
C ILE A 31 8.38 -12.53 4.55
N TYR A 32 8.80 -11.58 3.72
CA TYR A 32 7.96 -11.01 2.66
C TYR A 32 7.61 -12.06 1.59
N ALA A 33 8.62 -12.77 1.09
CA ALA A 33 8.47 -13.75 0.00
C ALA A 33 7.65 -14.98 0.44
N TRP A 34 7.75 -15.39 1.70
CA TRP A 34 6.98 -16.49 2.28
C TRP A 34 5.64 -16.06 2.88
N ASN A 35 5.26 -14.80 2.70
CA ASN A 35 3.94 -14.36 3.11
C ASN A 35 2.87 -15.05 2.24
N PRO A 36 1.91 -15.77 2.84
CA PRO A 36 0.95 -16.58 2.09
C PRO A 36 0.05 -15.74 1.17
N LEU A 37 -0.31 -14.50 1.55
CA LEU A 37 -1.03 -13.60 0.65
C LEU A 37 -0.17 -13.13 -0.53
N VAL A 38 1.12 -12.84 -0.31
CA VAL A 38 2.01 -12.45 -1.41
C VAL A 38 2.16 -13.62 -2.39
N LEU A 39 2.41 -14.83 -1.87
CA LEU A 39 2.51 -16.03 -2.69
C LEU A 39 1.22 -16.28 -3.47
N TYR A 40 0.07 -16.26 -2.79
CA TYR A 40 -1.19 -16.53 -3.44
C TYR A 40 -1.57 -15.42 -4.43
N SER A 41 -1.58 -14.16 -4.03
CA SER A 41 -2.10 -13.07 -4.86
C SER A 41 -1.14 -12.63 -5.96
N PHE A 42 0.16 -12.53 -5.69
CA PHE A 42 1.12 -12.04 -6.69
C PHE A 42 1.71 -13.17 -7.51
N ALA A 43 2.26 -14.20 -6.86
CA ALA A 43 2.94 -15.28 -7.59
C ALA A 43 1.95 -16.28 -8.21
N GLY A 44 0.90 -16.68 -7.47
CA GLY A 44 -0.10 -17.65 -7.93
C GLY A 44 -1.20 -17.02 -8.79
N GLY A 45 -1.79 -15.93 -8.31
CA GLY A 45 -2.96 -15.28 -8.92
C GLY A 45 -2.62 -14.23 -9.97
N GLY A 46 -1.36 -13.81 -10.09
CA GLY A 46 -0.91 -12.85 -11.09
C GLY A 46 -1.58 -11.46 -10.97
N HIS A 47 -2.02 -11.07 -9.78
CA HIS A 47 -2.68 -9.78 -9.59
C HIS A 47 -1.74 -8.63 -9.96
N TYR A 48 -2.22 -7.72 -10.81
CA TYR A 48 -1.47 -6.56 -11.32
C TYR A 48 -1.09 -5.57 -10.21
N ASP A 49 -1.75 -5.65 -9.04
CA ASP A 49 -1.40 -4.97 -7.81
C ASP A 49 0.09 -5.12 -7.45
N SER A 50 0.74 -6.22 -7.85
CA SER A 50 2.18 -6.42 -7.70
C SER A 50 3.03 -5.34 -8.38
N TRP A 51 2.63 -4.85 -9.56
CA TRP A 51 3.31 -3.77 -10.29
C TRP A 51 3.12 -2.41 -9.61
N PHE A 52 1.91 -2.19 -9.10
CA PHE A 52 1.58 -1.03 -8.28
C PHE A 52 2.44 -0.97 -7.01
N VAL A 53 2.54 -2.09 -6.29
CA VAL A 53 3.33 -2.21 -5.06
C VAL A 53 4.82 -2.10 -5.34
N LEU A 54 5.33 -2.77 -6.39
CA LEU A 54 6.74 -2.69 -6.78
C LEU A 54 7.18 -1.24 -7.02
N SER A 55 6.40 -0.51 -7.82
CA SER A 55 6.70 0.89 -8.16
C SER A 55 6.67 1.77 -6.91
N LEU A 56 5.76 1.50 -5.98
CA LEU A 56 5.67 2.22 -4.71
C LEU A 56 6.85 1.93 -3.78
N VAL A 57 7.32 0.69 -3.72
CA VAL A 57 8.50 0.28 -2.93
C VAL A 57 9.79 0.87 -3.50
N ILE A 58 9.92 0.93 -4.83
CA ILE A 58 11.05 1.62 -5.49
C ILE A 58 11.06 3.10 -5.12
N THR A 59 9.91 3.78 -5.19
CA THR A 59 9.80 5.18 -4.76
C THR A 59 10.23 5.34 -3.31
N TRP A 60 9.79 4.46 -2.41
CA TRP A 60 10.17 4.54 -1.01
C TRP A 60 11.67 4.45 -0.81
N PHE A 61 12.35 3.43 -1.35
CA PHE A 61 13.81 3.31 -1.21
C PHE A 61 14.58 4.45 -1.86
N ALA A 62 14.06 4.97 -2.98
CA ALA A 62 14.61 6.16 -3.58
C ALA A 62 14.49 7.32 -2.59
N CYS A 63 13.29 7.61 -2.08
CA CYS A 63 12.99 8.74 -1.19
C CYS A 63 13.68 8.69 0.18
N GLU A 64 13.95 7.48 0.70
CA GLU A 64 14.56 7.26 2.00
C GLU A 64 15.82 6.40 1.87
N PRO A 65 16.87 6.90 1.20
CA PRO A 65 18.10 6.15 1.06
C PRO A 65 18.76 6.02 2.43
N ILE A 66 19.13 4.80 2.78
CA ILE A 66 19.86 4.48 4.00
C ILE A 66 21.36 4.67 3.70
N ASP A 67 22.04 5.53 4.47
CA ASP A 67 23.49 5.70 4.39
C ASP A 67 24.22 4.46 4.97
N HIS A 68 25.53 4.35 4.74
CA HIS A 68 26.38 3.28 5.28
C HIS A 68 26.36 3.16 6.82
N GLN A 69 25.95 4.22 7.52
CA GLN A 69 25.78 4.24 8.97
C GLN A 69 24.38 3.85 9.45
N GLY A 70 23.43 3.62 8.52
CA GLY A 70 22.03 3.32 8.83
C GLY A 70 21.12 4.55 8.93
N ASP A 71 21.67 5.76 8.72
CA ASP A 71 20.93 7.02 8.81
C ASP A 71 20.27 7.41 7.49
N LEU A 72 19.19 8.21 7.55
CA LEU A 72 18.53 8.75 6.37
C LEU A 72 19.45 9.74 5.65
N ALA A 73 19.95 9.38 4.47
CA ALA A 73 20.82 10.23 3.68
C ALA A 73 20.02 11.36 3.00
N PRO A 74 20.43 12.63 3.12
CA PRO A 74 19.84 13.71 2.34
C PRO A 74 20.06 13.45 0.85
N TRP A 75 19.01 13.65 0.05
CA TRP A 75 19.14 13.68 -1.40
C TRP A 75 20.17 14.73 -1.82
N ARG A 76 21.30 14.27 -2.35
CA ARG A 76 22.34 15.18 -2.85
C ARG A 76 22.02 15.75 -4.23
N LYS A 77 21.09 15.15 -4.99
CA LYS A 77 20.81 15.56 -6.38
C LYS A 77 19.30 15.58 -6.71
N PRO A 78 18.78 16.67 -7.30
CA PRO A 78 17.35 16.85 -7.53
C PRO A 78 16.77 15.91 -8.60
N TRP A 79 17.56 15.45 -9.57
CA TRP A 79 17.10 14.48 -10.58
C TRP A 79 16.64 13.16 -9.97
N ALA A 80 17.19 12.78 -8.82
CA ALA A 80 16.87 11.52 -8.18
C ALA A 80 15.49 11.57 -7.50
N ALA A 81 15.07 12.74 -7.03
CA ALA A 81 13.68 13.00 -6.66
C ALA A 81 12.74 12.90 -7.88
N GLY A 82 13.18 13.37 -9.05
CA GLY A 82 12.44 13.17 -10.30
C GLY A 82 12.22 11.70 -10.65
N LEU A 83 13.25 10.85 -10.54
CA LEU A 83 13.14 9.39 -10.77
C LEU A 83 12.22 8.71 -9.73
N ALA A 84 12.32 9.09 -8.46
CA ALA A 84 11.41 8.61 -7.42
C ALA A 84 9.96 8.98 -7.74
N GLY A 85 9.75 10.22 -8.22
CA GLY A 85 8.48 10.72 -8.73
C GLY A 85 7.96 9.89 -9.90
N LEU A 86 8.78 9.61 -10.91
CA LEU A 86 8.39 8.77 -12.05
C LEU A 86 7.91 7.38 -11.61
N SER A 87 8.64 6.74 -10.69
CA SER A 87 8.21 5.45 -10.13
C SER A 87 6.88 5.56 -9.39
N LEU A 88 6.66 6.65 -8.64
CA LEU A 88 5.40 6.89 -7.94
C LEU A 88 4.26 7.15 -8.94
N GLY A 89 4.57 7.85 -10.03
CA GLY A 89 3.64 8.08 -11.13
C GLY A 89 3.18 6.79 -11.79
N ILE A 90 4.07 5.80 -11.97
CA ILE A 90 3.69 4.47 -12.46
C ILE A 90 2.72 3.80 -11.48
N SER A 91 3.01 3.88 -10.18
CA SER A 91 2.09 3.38 -9.13
C SER A 91 0.71 4.06 -9.25
N ILE A 92 0.67 5.38 -9.41
CA ILE A 92 -0.56 6.18 -9.56
C ILE A 92 -1.33 5.81 -10.83
N ALA A 93 -0.64 5.64 -11.96
CA ALA A 93 -1.22 5.24 -13.24
C ALA A 93 -1.88 3.85 -13.15
N ILE A 94 -1.32 2.93 -12.36
CA ILE A 94 -1.94 1.62 -12.11
C ILE A 94 -3.10 1.73 -11.11
N LYS A 95 -2.90 2.46 -10.00
CA LYS A 95 -3.92 2.75 -9.00
C LYS A 95 -3.74 4.13 -8.39
N TRP A 96 -4.79 4.94 -8.46
CA TRP A 96 -4.83 6.32 -8.01
C TRP A 96 -4.63 6.49 -6.50
N LEU A 97 -4.74 5.38 -5.76
CA LEU A 97 -4.60 5.36 -4.31
C LEU A 97 -3.24 5.91 -3.84
N SER A 98 -2.19 5.90 -4.67
CA SER A 98 -0.88 6.46 -4.31
C SER A 98 -0.82 8.00 -4.32
N LEU A 99 -1.88 8.70 -4.78
CA LEU A 99 -1.89 10.17 -4.89
C LEU A 99 -1.57 10.92 -3.58
N PRO A 100 -2.12 10.55 -2.40
CA PRO A 100 -1.80 11.25 -1.16
C PRO A 100 -0.32 11.20 -0.77
N ILE A 101 0.43 10.21 -1.28
CA ILE A 101 1.87 10.06 -1.04
C ILE A 101 2.64 11.15 -1.80
N VAL A 102 2.16 11.60 -2.97
CA VAL A 102 2.72 12.75 -3.70
C VAL A 102 2.60 14.01 -2.87
N ALA A 103 1.40 14.26 -2.34
CA ALA A 103 1.11 15.44 -1.53
C ALA A 103 1.98 15.45 -0.26
N TYR A 104 2.04 14.32 0.46
CA TYR A 104 2.86 14.19 1.67
C TYR A 104 4.35 14.43 1.40
N TYR A 105 4.93 13.71 0.44
CA TYR A 105 6.36 13.77 0.20
C TYR A 105 6.78 15.07 -0.49
N GLY A 106 5.97 15.56 -1.44
CA GLY A 106 6.14 16.89 -2.03
C GLY A 106 6.12 17.99 -0.97
N TRP A 107 5.16 17.98 -0.06
CA TRP A 107 5.11 18.90 1.08
C TRP A 107 6.36 18.81 1.97
N ARG A 108 6.87 17.60 2.23
CA ARG A 108 8.09 17.40 3.01
C ARG A 108 9.31 18.05 2.33
N LEU A 109 9.49 17.85 1.02
CA LEU A 109 10.57 18.48 0.26
C LEU A 109 10.47 20.02 0.30
N LEU A 110 9.25 20.56 0.17
CA LEU A 110 9.00 22.00 0.30
C LEU A 110 9.35 22.53 1.69
N ARG A 111 8.99 21.83 2.77
CA ARG A 111 9.37 22.20 4.15
C ARG A 111 10.88 22.25 4.37
N HIS A 112 11.63 21.38 3.71
CA HIS A 112 13.10 21.40 3.73
C HIS A 112 13.73 22.37 2.72
N ARG A 113 12.94 23.26 2.11
CA ARG A 113 13.37 24.24 1.10
C ARG A 113 14.00 23.61 -0.15
N GLN A 114 13.67 22.36 -0.45
CA GLN A 114 14.13 21.64 -1.64
C GLN A 114 13.17 21.83 -2.81
N TRP A 115 12.92 23.08 -3.21
CA TRP A 115 11.90 23.44 -4.21
C TRP A 115 12.08 22.71 -5.55
N TRP A 116 13.31 22.64 -6.06
CA TRP A 116 13.61 21.91 -7.30
C TRP A 116 13.34 20.41 -7.19
N GLY A 117 13.71 19.81 -6.05
CA GLY A 117 13.40 18.40 -5.79
C GLY A 117 11.89 18.16 -5.73
N ALA A 118 11.16 19.04 -5.05
CA ALA A 118 9.70 18.98 -4.96
C ALA A 118 9.04 19.09 -6.33
N SER A 119 9.44 20.08 -7.15
CA SER A 119 8.91 20.27 -8.50
C SER A 119 9.18 19.06 -9.38
N LEU A 120 10.43 18.56 -9.41
CA LEU A 120 10.77 17.38 -10.21
C LEU A 120 10.03 16.12 -9.73
N PHE A 121 9.85 15.95 -8.42
CA PHE A 121 9.11 14.82 -7.86
C PHE A 121 7.62 14.88 -8.24
N ILE A 122 6.98 16.04 -8.12
CA ILE A 122 5.57 16.24 -8.47
C ILE A 122 5.36 16.06 -9.98
N LEU A 123 6.18 16.73 -10.81
CA LEU A 123 6.11 16.60 -12.27
C LEU A 123 6.40 15.16 -12.72
N GLY A 124 7.41 14.52 -12.13
CA GLY A 124 7.72 13.12 -12.36
C GLY A 124 6.56 12.21 -11.99
N SER A 125 5.86 12.47 -10.88
CA SER A 125 4.69 11.68 -10.47
C SER A 125 3.48 11.88 -11.40
N ALA A 126 3.30 13.09 -11.94
CA ALA A 126 2.21 13.38 -12.86
C ALA A 126 2.42 12.76 -14.27
N LEU A 127 3.67 12.63 -14.72
CA LEU A 127 4.00 12.26 -16.09
C LEU A 127 3.44 10.89 -16.54
N PRO A 128 3.64 9.77 -15.81
CA PRO A 128 3.11 8.47 -16.23
C PRO A 128 1.59 8.44 -16.30
N MET A 129 0.91 9.11 -15.35
CA MET A 129 -0.54 9.26 -15.37
C MET A 129 -0.99 10.05 -16.61
N ALA A 130 -0.36 11.19 -16.89
CA ALA A 130 -0.66 12.02 -18.05
C ALA A 130 -0.48 11.24 -19.37
N ILE A 131 0.61 10.48 -19.51
CA ILE A 131 0.85 9.64 -20.69
C ILE A 131 -0.23 8.55 -20.81
N SER A 132 -0.55 7.87 -19.70
CA SER A 132 -1.57 6.81 -19.69
C SER A 132 -2.98 7.33 -19.98
N ALA A 133 -3.24 8.62 -19.75
CA ALA A 133 -4.52 9.26 -19.99
C ALA A 133 -4.74 9.66 -21.46
N LEU A 134 -3.67 9.84 -22.25
CA LEU A 134 -3.75 10.30 -23.64
C LEU A 134 -4.72 9.48 -24.52
N PRO A 135 -4.79 8.14 -24.44
CA PRO A 135 -5.72 7.36 -25.25
C PRO A 135 -7.19 7.51 -24.85
N PHE A 136 -7.45 7.98 -23.63
CA PHE A 136 -8.79 8.07 -23.05
C PHE A 136 -9.34 9.50 -23.07
N CYS A 137 -8.46 10.50 -23.17
CA CYS A 137 -8.83 11.90 -23.04
C CYS A 137 -8.80 12.64 -24.37
N SER A 138 -9.84 13.42 -24.62
CA SER A 138 -9.99 14.38 -25.70
C SER A 138 -9.97 15.81 -25.16
N LEU A 139 -9.95 16.82 -26.04
CA LEU A 139 -9.95 18.23 -25.64
C LEU A 139 -11.14 18.64 -24.75
N HIS A 140 -12.27 17.93 -24.83
CA HIS A 140 -13.50 18.29 -24.13
C HIS A 140 -14.01 17.22 -23.16
N HIS A 141 -13.38 16.04 -23.13
CA HIS A 141 -13.86 14.92 -22.32
C HIS A 141 -12.72 13.99 -21.93
N CYS A 142 -12.61 13.65 -20.64
CA CYS A 142 -11.54 12.84 -20.07
C CYS A 142 -12.10 11.90 -18.98
N PRO A 143 -12.74 10.79 -19.36
CA PRO A 143 -13.45 9.88 -18.45
C PRO A 143 -12.48 8.92 -17.75
N LEU A 144 -11.45 9.45 -17.09
CA LEU A 144 -10.45 8.63 -16.41
C LEU A 144 -11.01 7.93 -15.16
N ILE A 145 -11.98 8.55 -14.49
CA ILE A 145 -12.68 7.96 -13.34
C ILE A 145 -14.17 7.92 -13.65
N PRO A 146 -14.79 6.73 -13.69
CA PRO A 146 -16.23 6.60 -13.81
C PRO A 146 -16.88 6.87 -12.44
N ALA A 147 -16.89 8.14 -12.02
CA ALA A 147 -17.37 8.57 -10.70
C ALA A 147 -18.83 8.18 -10.44
N ASP A 148 -19.63 8.11 -11.51
CA ASP A 148 -21.06 7.76 -11.47
C ASP A 148 -21.32 6.25 -11.59
N SER A 149 -20.27 5.42 -11.69
CA SER A 149 -20.46 3.96 -11.76
C SER A 149 -21.04 3.41 -10.46
N ALA A 150 -21.94 2.42 -10.58
CA ALA A 150 -22.50 1.72 -9.42
C ALA A 150 -21.43 1.15 -8.48
N PHE A 151 -20.30 0.71 -9.06
CA PHE A 151 -19.13 0.27 -8.29
C PHE A 151 -18.58 1.37 -7.39
N VAL A 152 -18.39 2.59 -7.90
CA VAL A 152 -17.86 3.73 -7.11
C VAL A 152 -18.89 4.22 -6.09
N VAL A 153 -20.15 4.34 -6.49
CA VAL A 153 -21.19 4.94 -5.65
C VAL A 153 -21.65 3.99 -4.53
N GLN A 154 -21.79 2.69 -4.82
CA GLN A 154 -22.49 1.72 -3.98
C GLN A 154 -21.76 0.40 -3.75
N GLY A 155 -20.65 0.12 -4.44
CA GLY A 155 -20.02 -1.20 -4.39
C GLY A 155 -19.63 -1.65 -2.98
N ARG A 156 -19.81 -2.94 -2.69
CA ARG A 156 -19.55 -3.61 -1.40
C ARG A 156 -18.77 -4.90 -1.63
N SER A 157 -18.05 -5.38 -0.61
CA SER A 157 -17.31 -6.63 -0.64
C SER A 157 -17.02 -7.11 0.80
N ALA A 158 -15.74 -7.13 1.20
CA ALA A 158 -15.28 -7.50 2.53
C ALA A 158 -14.97 -6.26 3.40
N GLU A 159 -15.79 -5.20 3.30
CA GLU A 159 -15.59 -3.94 4.02
C GLU A 159 -15.73 -4.07 5.54
N LEU A 160 -15.02 -3.23 6.30
CA LEU A 160 -15.10 -3.19 7.77
C LEU A 160 -15.97 -2.03 8.27
N LEU A 161 -15.45 -0.81 8.18
CA LEU A 161 -16.12 0.36 8.76
C LEU A 161 -17.44 0.66 8.05
N PRO A 162 -17.53 0.61 6.70
CA PRO A 162 -18.80 0.88 6.02
C PRO A 162 -19.91 -0.11 6.42
N TYR A 163 -19.57 -1.39 6.65
CA TYR A 163 -20.50 -2.36 7.21
C TYR A 163 -20.98 -1.95 8.60
N GLY A 164 -20.05 -1.65 9.52
CA GLY A 164 -20.39 -1.24 10.89
C GLY A 164 -21.24 0.04 10.93
N LEU A 165 -20.91 1.03 10.09
CA LEU A 165 -21.69 2.25 9.93
C LEU A 165 -23.09 1.96 9.38
N SER A 166 -23.24 1.00 8.47
CA SER A 166 -24.54 0.63 7.92
C SER A 166 -25.48 -0.01 8.93
N LEU A 167 -24.96 -0.64 9.99
CA LEU A 167 -25.78 -1.15 11.10
C LEU A 167 -26.40 -0.02 11.92
N LEU A 168 -25.68 1.10 12.05
CA LEU A 168 -26.14 2.28 12.79
C LEU A 168 -27.00 3.20 11.91
N TRP A 169 -26.64 3.31 10.63
CA TRP A 169 -27.27 4.23 9.69
C TRP A 169 -27.38 3.59 8.29
N PRO A 170 -28.48 2.86 8.01
CA PRO A 170 -28.63 2.09 6.78
C PRO A 170 -28.53 2.91 5.48
N SER A 171 -28.92 4.19 5.48
CA SER A 171 -28.85 5.03 4.27
C SER A 171 -27.41 5.33 3.82
N LEU A 172 -26.41 5.11 4.67
CA LEU A 172 -25.00 5.22 4.29
C LEU A 172 -24.58 4.18 3.24
N GLN A 173 -25.34 3.09 3.10
CA GLN A 173 -25.09 2.08 2.07
C GLN A 173 -25.16 2.63 0.65
N TRP A 174 -25.79 3.79 0.44
CA TRP A 174 -25.99 4.39 -0.88
C TRP A 174 -25.00 5.50 -1.24
N HIS A 175 -24.09 5.88 -0.32
CA HIS A 175 -23.25 7.07 -0.50
C HIS A 175 -21.79 6.84 -0.03
N ASN A 176 -20.98 6.19 -0.87
CA ASN A 176 -19.55 5.96 -0.55
C ASN A 176 -18.73 7.23 -0.34
N ALA A 177 -19.12 8.33 -0.99
CA ALA A 177 -18.43 9.61 -0.90
C ALA A 177 -18.30 10.15 0.54
N ILE A 178 -19.21 9.77 1.45
CA ILE A 178 -19.15 10.20 2.85
C ILE A 178 -17.88 9.72 3.56
N LEU A 179 -17.31 8.59 3.12
CA LEU A 179 -16.09 8.00 3.68
C LEU A 179 -14.84 8.82 3.32
N LEU A 180 -14.95 9.76 2.36
CA LEU A 180 -13.87 10.71 2.05
C LEU A 180 -13.60 11.68 3.21
N ILE A 181 -14.62 12.00 4.02
CA ILE A 181 -14.47 12.91 5.17
C ILE A 181 -13.52 12.31 6.23
N PRO A 182 -13.81 11.12 6.82
CA PRO A 182 -12.88 10.52 7.78
C PRO A 182 -11.53 10.17 7.15
N CYS A 183 -11.49 9.82 5.86
CA CYS A 183 -10.24 9.59 5.13
C CYS A 183 -9.39 10.87 5.05
N ALA A 184 -9.98 12.01 4.69
CA ALA A 184 -9.29 13.30 4.64
C ALA A 184 -8.79 13.74 6.02
N ILE A 185 -9.60 13.57 7.07
CA ILE A 185 -9.19 13.87 8.45
C ILE A 185 -7.99 13.00 8.85
N ALA A 186 -8.04 11.70 8.59
CA ALA A 186 -6.96 10.79 8.90
C ALA A 186 -5.69 11.11 8.09
N LEU A 187 -5.83 11.47 6.82
CA LEU A 187 -4.71 11.91 5.98
C LEU A 187 -4.04 13.18 6.53
N LEU A 188 -4.82 14.21 6.89
CA LEU A 188 -4.28 15.43 7.48
C LEU A 188 -3.54 15.15 8.79
N TRP A 189 -4.10 14.28 9.63
CA TRP A 189 -3.46 13.81 10.85
C TRP A 189 -2.14 13.08 10.56
N LEU A 190 -2.12 12.16 9.59
CA LEU A 190 -0.91 11.42 9.19
C LEU A 190 0.16 12.31 8.59
N VAL A 191 -0.20 13.31 7.76
CA VAL A 191 0.74 14.28 7.19
C VAL A 191 1.43 15.07 8.29
N ARG A 192 0.72 15.38 9.38
CA ARG A 192 1.27 16.09 10.52
C ARG A 192 2.19 15.20 11.37
N GLN A 193 1.80 13.96 11.62
CA GLN A 193 2.50 13.06 12.55
C GLN A 193 3.70 12.35 11.91
N SER A 194 3.60 11.96 10.64
CA SER A 194 4.60 11.12 10.00
C SER A 194 5.84 11.93 9.62
N THR A 195 6.99 11.40 10.00
CA THR A 195 8.31 11.95 9.62
C THR A 195 8.94 11.16 8.48
N GLN A 196 8.55 9.90 8.31
CA GLN A 196 9.08 8.95 7.33
C GLN A 196 7.98 8.55 6.33
N MET A 197 8.36 8.34 5.08
CA MET A 197 7.47 7.96 3.99
C MET A 197 6.86 6.59 4.21
N HIS A 198 7.64 5.60 4.64
CA HIS A 198 7.05 4.28 4.89
C HIS A 198 6.08 4.25 6.05
N HIS A 199 6.33 5.04 7.10
CA HIS A 199 5.39 5.21 8.19
C HIS A 199 4.09 5.79 7.65
N PHE A 200 4.16 6.92 6.94
CA PHE A 200 3.00 7.53 6.31
C PHE A 200 2.24 6.54 5.41
N THR A 201 2.94 5.89 4.49
CA THR A 201 2.36 4.96 3.51
C THR A 201 1.71 3.76 4.19
N GLN A 202 2.36 3.13 5.17
CA GLN A 202 1.80 1.99 5.90
C GLN A 202 0.50 2.38 6.62
N GLU A 203 0.54 3.45 7.41
CA GLU A 203 -0.63 3.89 8.19
C GLU A 203 -1.76 4.34 7.27
N TYR A 204 -1.44 5.09 6.21
CA TYR A 204 -2.39 5.52 5.18
C TYR A 204 -3.08 4.34 4.52
N LEU A 205 -2.33 3.36 4.02
CA LEU A 205 -2.88 2.20 3.33
C LEU A 205 -3.81 1.39 4.24
N GLY A 206 -3.49 1.26 5.53
CA GLY A 206 -4.33 0.49 6.43
C GLY A 206 -5.58 1.24 6.87
N ILE A 207 -5.48 2.56 7.09
CA ILE A 207 -6.67 3.41 7.26
C ILE A 207 -7.55 3.35 6.02
N LEU A 208 -6.96 3.44 4.82
CA LEU A 208 -7.67 3.32 3.55
C LEU A 208 -8.44 1.99 3.48
N LEU A 209 -7.81 0.87 3.85
CA LEU A 209 -8.47 -0.43 3.86
C LEU A 209 -9.63 -0.49 4.87
N ILE A 210 -9.46 0.07 6.07
CA ILE A 210 -10.53 0.12 7.09
C ILE A 210 -11.73 0.93 6.59
N LEU A 211 -11.45 2.06 5.93
CA LEU A 211 -12.46 2.98 5.40
C LEU A 211 -13.03 2.54 4.06
N SER A 212 -12.39 1.60 3.35
CA SER A 212 -12.78 1.26 1.98
C SER A 212 -14.12 0.53 1.95
N PRO A 213 -15.06 0.95 1.08
CA PRO A 213 -16.31 0.23 0.85
C PRO A 213 -16.11 -1.09 0.10
N ILE A 214 -14.97 -1.27 -0.55
CA ILE A 214 -14.66 -2.46 -1.35
C ILE A 214 -13.27 -2.93 -0.97
N VAL A 215 -13.21 -4.12 -0.38
CA VAL A 215 -11.95 -4.77 0.00
C VAL A 215 -11.91 -6.16 -0.60
N HIS A 216 -10.80 -6.46 -1.26
CA HIS A 216 -10.46 -7.79 -1.75
C HIS A 216 -9.21 -8.32 -1.03
N ALA A 217 -9.05 -9.64 -0.95
CA ALA A 217 -7.92 -10.25 -0.23
C ALA A 217 -6.56 -9.71 -0.67
N TRP A 218 -6.36 -9.51 -1.98
CA TRP A 218 -5.10 -9.01 -2.51
C TRP A 218 -4.83 -7.55 -2.13
N TYR A 219 -5.81 -6.77 -1.68
CA TYR A 219 -5.55 -5.39 -1.24
C TYR A 219 -4.71 -5.32 0.03
N PHE A 220 -4.78 -6.34 0.89
CA PHE A 220 -3.93 -6.42 2.07
C PHE A 220 -2.44 -6.56 1.73
N THR A 221 -2.11 -7.03 0.52
CA THR A 221 -0.71 -7.14 0.08
C THR A 221 -0.02 -5.80 -0.08
N TRP A 222 -0.77 -4.71 -0.27
CA TRP A 222 -0.23 -3.35 -0.42
C TRP A 222 0.58 -2.91 0.80
N LEU A 223 0.18 -3.38 1.99
CA LEU A 223 0.82 -3.06 3.26
C LEU A 223 2.09 -3.85 3.53
N ILE A 224 2.21 -5.06 2.99
CA ILE A 224 3.15 -6.07 3.45
C ILE A 224 4.61 -5.62 3.33
N PRO A 225 5.08 -5.00 2.23
CA PRO A 225 6.48 -4.56 2.14
C PRO A 225 6.88 -3.58 3.25
N PHE A 226 5.98 -2.65 3.61
CA PHE A 226 6.21 -1.65 4.65
C PHE A 226 6.09 -2.27 6.06
N ALA A 227 5.12 -3.15 6.24
CA ALA A 227 4.88 -3.86 7.47
C ALA A 227 6.02 -4.81 7.88
N VAL A 228 6.67 -5.46 6.91
CA VAL A 228 7.82 -6.33 7.16
C VAL A 228 9.00 -5.54 7.73
N ALA A 229 9.22 -4.31 7.26
CA ALA A 229 10.26 -3.44 7.80
C ALA A 229 10.04 -3.13 9.29
N ARG A 230 8.78 -2.91 9.69
CA ARG A 230 8.38 -2.51 11.05
C ARG A 230 7.92 -3.64 11.96
N ASN A 231 7.99 -4.91 11.52
CA ASN A 231 7.51 -6.05 12.31
C ASN A 231 6.01 -5.90 12.70
N HIS A 232 5.19 -5.36 11.80
CA HIS A 232 3.81 -4.98 12.08
C HIS A 232 2.90 -6.21 12.20
N TRP A 233 2.37 -6.45 13.40
CA TRP A 233 1.59 -7.66 13.71
C TRP A 233 0.27 -7.74 12.97
N GLY A 234 -0.43 -6.61 12.78
CA GLY A 234 -1.70 -6.60 12.05
C GLY A 234 -1.53 -7.13 10.63
N ALA A 235 -0.41 -6.81 9.97
CA ALA A 235 -0.12 -7.26 8.61
C ALA A 235 0.25 -8.76 8.57
N ARG A 236 0.92 -9.26 9.62
CA ARG A 236 1.24 -10.69 9.74
C ARG A 236 -0.03 -11.52 9.93
N TRP A 237 -0.90 -11.10 10.83
CA TRP A 237 -2.11 -11.84 11.14
C TRP A 237 -3.15 -11.77 10.03
N ILE A 238 -3.33 -10.60 9.40
CA ILE A 238 -4.24 -10.48 8.24
C ILE A 238 -3.76 -11.34 7.06
N SER A 239 -2.46 -11.62 6.96
CA SER A 239 -1.94 -12.51 5.91
C SER A 239 -2.47 -13.94 6.01
N LEU A 240 -2.95 -14.35 7.19
CA LEU A 240 -3.62 -15.63 7.38
C LEU A 240 -5.13 -15.48 7.29
N SER A 241 -5.73 -14.50 7.97
CA SER A 241 -7.18 -14.37 8.03
C SER A 241 -7.84 -13.85 6.75
N ALA A 242 -7.11 -13.13 5.90
CA ALA A 242 -7.65 -12.63 4.63
C ALA A 242 -8.08 -13.75 3.68
N PHE A 243 -7.66 -15.01 3.89
CA PHE A 243 -8.16 -16.14 3.10
C PHE A 243 -9.66 -16.41 3.31
N ILE A 244 -10.27 -15.92 4.39
CA ILE A 244 -11.73 -15.96 4.59
C ILE A 244 -12.47 -15.28 3.43
N TYR A 245 -11.85 -14.28 2.79
CA TYR A 245 -12.39 -13.64 1.60
C TYR A 245 -12.76 -14.63 0.49
N PHE A 246 -12.02 -15.74 0.34
CA PHE A 246 -12.27 -16.73 -0.73
C PHE A 246 -13.55 -17.55 -0.52
N VAL A 247 -14.26 -17.38 0.60
CA VAL A 247 -15.63 -17.86 0.73
C VAL A 247 -16.57 -17.16 -0.26
N LEU A 248 -16.31 -15.90 -0.63
CA LEU A 248 -17.11 -15.15 -1.61
C LEU A 248 -17.12 -15.83 -3.00
N PRO A 249 -15.98 -16.01 -3.70
CA PRO A 249 -15.97 -16.70 -4.98
C PRO A 249 -16.41 -18.17 -4.88
N TYR A 250 -16.18 -18.83 -3.72
CA TYR A 250 -16.71 -20.17 -3.51
C TYR A 250 -18.25 -20.20 -3.52
N ARG A 251 -18.90 -19.27 -2.80
CA ARG A 251 -20.37 -19.12 -2.80
C ARG A 251 -20.93 -18.74 -4.16
N GLU A 252 -20.24 -17.86 -4.87
CA GLU A 252 -20.59 -17.51 -6.25
C GLU A 252 -20.56 -18.75 -7.16
N GLY A 253 -19.53 -19.60 -7.02
CA GLY A 253 -19.44 -20.88 -7.72
C GLY A 253 -20.57 -21.87 -7.39
N LEU A 254 -21.25 -21.70 -6.25
CA LEU A 254 -22.46 -22.46 -5.87
C LEU A 254 -23.76 -21.81 -6.38
N GLY A 255 -23.68 -20.70 -7.11
CA GLY A 255 -24.83 -19.98 -7.65
C GLY A 255 -25.42 -18.90 -6.72
N GLN A 256 -24.75 -18.58 -5.61
CA GLN A 256 -25.18 -17.46 -4.77
C GLN A 256 -24.71 -16.14 -5.39
N THR A 257 -25.62 -15.18 -5.55
CA THR A 257 -25.32 -13.88 -6.17
C THR A 257 -24.86 -12.82 -5.16
N ASP A 258 -24.97 -13.11 -3.86
CA ASP A 258 -24.66 -12.16 -2.80
C ASP A 258 -23.15 -12.09 -2.54
N TRP A 259 -22.52 -11.02 -3.04
CA TRP A 259 -21.09 -10.75 -2.82
C TRP A 259 -20.83 -10.10 -1.45
N LEU A 260 -21.25 -10.77 -0.36
CA LEU A 260 -21.14 -10.24 1.00
C LEU A 260 -20.64 -11.30 1.97
N LEU A 261 -19.73 -10.88 2.86
CA LEU A 261 -19.34 -11.71 4.01
C LEU A 261 -20.43 -11.66 5.09
N THR A 262 -20.64 -12.80 5.74
CA THR A 262 -21.44 -12.85 6.97
C THR A 262 -20.75 -12.04 8.08
N PRO A 263 -21.48 -11.64 9.15
CA PRO A 263 -20.87 -10.88 10.25
C PRO A 263 -19.68 -11.59 10.90
N LEU A 264 -19.78 -12.91 11.07
CA LEU A 264 -18.72 -13.73 11.66
C LEU A 264 -17.50 -13.85 10.75
N GLU A 265 -17.69 -14.01 9.43
CA GLU A 265 -16.59 -14.05 8.48
C GLU A 265 -15.88 -12.71 8.37
N ARG A 266 -16.64 -11.62 8.36
CA ARG A 266 -16.09 -10.26 8.38
C ARG A 266 -15.29 -10.03 9.65
N LEU A 267 -15.79 -10.45 10.82
CA LEU A 267 -15.07 -10.39 12.08
C LEU A 267 -13.80 -11.26 12.05
N GLY A 268 -13.90 -12.49 11.57
CA GLY A 268 -12.76 -13.41 11.44
C GLY A 268 -11.68 -12.86 10.51
N LEU A 269 -12.07 -12.19 9.43
CA LEU A 269 -11.16 -11.52 8.50
C LEU A 269 -10.47 -10.34 9.19
N TRP A 270 -11.22 -9.42 9.80
CA TRP A 270 -10.70 -8.12 10.26
C TRP A 270 -10.17 -8.08 11.69
N ALA A 271 -10.69 -8.88 12.62
CA ALA A 271 -10.25 -8.85 14.01
C ALA A 271 -8.74 -9.08 14.17
N PRO A 272 -8.11 -10.03 13.46
CA PRO A 272 -6.66 -10.21 13.55
C PRO A 272 -5.89 -8.98 13.05
N PHE A 273 -6.35 -8.32 12.01
CA PHE A 273 -5.74 -7.07 11.55
C PHE A 273 -5.80 -5.97 12.62
N LEU A 274 -7.00 -5.70 13.17
CA LEU A 274 -7.22 -4.64 14.14
C LEU A 274 -6.48 -4.89 15.45
N LEU A 275 -6.53 -6.11 15.98
CA LEU A 275 -5.83 -6.48 17.20
C LEU A 275 -4.32 -6.35 17.03
N GLY A 276 -3.78 -6.83 15.91
CA GLY A 276 -2.35 -6.71 15.61
C GLY A 276 -1.92 -5.27 15.34
N TRP A 277 -2.79 -4.43 14.76
CA TRP A 277 -2.55 -3.00 14.57
C TRP A 277 -2.47 -2.27 15.91
N ILE A 278 -3.46 -2.46 16.79
CA ILE A 278 -3.48 -1.88 18.14
C ILE A 278 -2.26 -2.34 18.94
N TRP A 279 -1.91 -3.62 18.86
CA TRP A 279 -0.72 -4.17 19.51
C TRP A 279 0.56 -3.48 19.04
N THR A 280 0.71 -3.33 17.72
CA THR A 280 1.89 -2.68 17.11
C THR A 280 2.02 -1.22 17.60
N HIS A 281 0.92 -0.46 17.58
CA HIS A 281 0.93 0.92 18.05
C HIS A 281 1.23 1.06 19.55
N ARG A 282 0.72 0.15 20.39
CA ARG A 282 0.94 0.21 21.85
C ARG A 282 2.34 -0.22 22.26
N TYR A 283 2.92 -1.23 21.61
CA TYR A 283 4.12 -1.90 22.12
C TYR A 283 5.37 -1.74 21.25
N GLN A 284 5.26 -1.29 19.99
CA GLN A 284 6.41 -1.17 19.08
C GLN A 284 6.81 0.28 18.76
N HIS A 285 6.22 1.28 19.42
CA HIS A 285 6.63 2.70 19.23
C HIS A 285 8.11 2.98 19.58
N SER A 286 8.79 2.06 20.27
CA SER A 286 10.16 2.23 20.76
C SER A 286 11.25 1.54 19.93
N GLN A 287 10.91 0.83 18.84
CA GLN A 287 11.91 0.10 18.05
C GLN A 287 12.36 0.95 16.85
N PRO A 288 13.64 1.37 16.75
CA PRO A 288 14.16 1.95 15.52
C PRO A 288 14.01 0.95 14.38
N VAL A 289 13.85 1.44 13.15
CA VAL A 289 13.86 0.59 11.94
C VAL A 289 15.17 -0.22 12.00
N LEU A 290 15.08 -1.52 12.29
CA LEU A 290 16.29 -2.32 12.60
C LEU A 290 17.30 -2.16 11.46
N ASN A 291 18.50 -1.74 11.84
CA ASN A 291 19.60 -1.43 10.94
C ASN A 291 19.83 -2.65 10.01
N PRO A 292 19.76 -2.50 8.68
CA PRO A 292 19.87 -3.64 7.76
C PRO A 292 21.24 -4.32 7.76
N TYR A 293 22.24 -3.68 8.38
CA TYR A 293 23.55 -4.25 8.58
C TYR A 293 23.68 -4.73 10.03
N PRO A 294 23.77 -6.05 10.30
CA PRO A 294 24.36 -6.49 11.55
C PRO A 294 25.78 -5.92 11.56
N VAL A 295 26.11 -5.11 12.55
CA VAL A 295 27.51 -4.78 12.85
C VAL A 295 28.19 -6.12 12.98
N SER A 296 29.03 -6.48 12.01
CA SER A 296 29.90 -7.63 12.13
C SER A 296 30.78 -7.34 13.34
N SER A 297 30.49 -8.00 14.46
CA SER A 297 31.37 -8.01 15.61
C SER A 297 32.71 -8.60 15.12
N GLN A 298 33.68 -7.72 14.91
CA GLN A 298 35.09 -8.08 14.87
C GLN A 298 35.53 -8.48 16.28
#